data_AF-A0A7X7SIF2-F1
#
_entry.id   AF-A0A7X7SIF2-F1
#
_cell.length_a   1.000
_cell.length_b   1.000
_cell.length_c   1.000
_cell.angle_alpha   90.00
_cell.angle_beta   90.00
_cell.angle_gamma   90.00
#
_symmetry.space_group_name_H-M   'P 1'
#
loop_
_entity.id
_entity.type
_entity.pdbx_description
1 polymer ?
#
loop_
_entity_poly.entity_id
_entity_poly.type
_entity_poly.pdbx_seq_one_letter_code
_entity_poly.pdbx_strand_id
1 'polypeptide(L)'
;MKPGDAADIGRHGRAELRVQRNAMIAFALFAAWYVGRPVLNPFHYVFLRDVILATHEAGHVIFMPFGEYVMVLGGTLFQVLLPFMFIAYFWRRRDGYAAAIVSLWLAFALTDAAVYIGDARTRQLPLLGGDPAGHDWTFLLVRTGLLEHDRSIARVVRGIGLLVYGCAVGGALYFGWLRGVAPAAGPAGGGSAGRSGVTASRWSE
;
A
#
# COMPACT_ATOMS: atom_id res chain seq x y z
N MET A 1 39.94 -10.33 20.79
CA MET A 1 39.48 -10.04 19.41
C MET A 1 40.54 -9.21 18.72
N LYS A 2 41.00 -9.57 17.51
CA LYS A 2 42.07 -8.81 16.85
C LYS A 2 41.46 -7.55 16.19
N PRO A 3 42.21 -6.44 16.08
CA PRO A 3 41.73 -5.20 15.46
C PRO A 3 41.19 -5.37 14.02
N GLY A 4 41.69 -6.36 13.28
CA GLY A 4 41.23 -6.69 11.93
C GLY A 4 39.82 -7.28 11.88
N ASP A 5 39.42 -8.04 12.90
CA ASP A 5 38.13 -8.75 12.93
C ASP A 5 36.95 -7.78 13.06
N ALA A 6 37.12 -6.70 13.85
CA ALA A 6 36.09 -5.67 14.03
C ALA A 6 35.92 -4.78 12.79
N ALA A 7 37.01 -4.49 12.08
CA ALA A 7 36.99 -3.70 10.84
C ALA A 7 36.31 -4.47 9.69
N ASP A 8 36.49 -5.79 9.65
CA ASP A 8 35.90 -6.67 8.65
C ASP A 8 34.38 -6.86 8.86
N ILE A 9 33.96 -7.13 10.11
CA ILE A 9 32.54 -7.20 10.48
C ILE A 9 31.80 -5.90 10.13
N GLY A 10 32.42 -4.74 10.39
CA GLY A 10 31.83 -3.44 10.03
C GLY A 10 31.74 -3.19 8.51
N ARG A 11 32.65 -3.76 7.71
CA ARG A 11 32.64 -3.65 6.25
C ARG A 11 31.53 -4.51 5.64
N HIS A 12 31.38 -5.74 6.13
CA HIS A 12 30.33 -6.67 5.71
C HIS A 12 28.93 -6.12 6.04
N GLY A 13 28.69 -5.64 7.26
CA GLY A 13 27.40 -5.05 7.63
C GLY A 13 27.02 -3.81 6.79
N ARG A 14 27.98 -2.93 6.47
CA ARG A 14 27.72 -1.79 5.57
C ARG A 14 27.44 -2.23 4.13
N ALA A 15 28.03 -3.33 3.66
CA ALA A 15 27.75 -3.87 2.33
C ALA A 15 26.33 -4.44 2.26
N GLU A 16 25.90 -5.19 3.27
CA GLU A 16 24.55 -5.74 3.37
C GLU A 16 23.48 -4.64 3.40
N LEU A 17 23.68 -3.59 4.20
CA LEU A 17 22.75 -2.45 4.27
C LEU A 17 22.62 -1.73 2.90
N ARG A 18 23.72 -1.61 2.14
CA ARG A 18 23.67 -1.04 0.79
C ARG A 18 22.93 -1.93 -0.19
N VAL A 19 23.15 -3.24 -0.13
CA VAL A 19 22.46 -4.22 -0.99
C VAL A 19 20.96 -4.20 -0.71
N GLN A 20 20.56 -4.25 0.57
CA GLN A 20 19.16 -4.16 0.97
C GLN A 20 18.50 -2.85 0.52
N ARG A 21 19.16 -1.71 0.76
CA ARG A 21 18.69 -0.40 0.30
C ARG A 21 18.46 -0.39 -1.20
N ASN A 22 19.45 -0.82 -1.98
CA ASN A 22 19.37 -0.80 -3.43
C ASN A 22 18.27 -1.74 -3.94
N ALA A 23 18.10 -2.91 -3.33
CA ALA A 23 17.01 -3.85 -3.64
C ALA A 23 15.64 -3.24 -3.35
N MET A 24 15.48 -2.53 -2.23
CA MET A 24 14.23 -1.85 -1.90
C MET A 24 13.95 -0.70 -2.88
N ILE A 25 14.92 0.14 -3.19
CA ILE A 25 14.73 1.21 -4.18
C ILE A 25 14.36 0.62 -5.55
N ALA A 26 15.05 -0.44 -6.00
CA ALA A 26 14.75 -1.10 -7.26
C ALA A 26 13.32 -1.68 -7.28
N PHE A 27 12.90 -2.32 -6.19
CA PHE A 27 11.54 -2.83 -6.06
C PHE A 27 10.50 -1.71 -6.04
N ALA A 28 10.75 -0.61 -5.32
CA ALA A 28 9.87 0.56 -5.28
C ALA A 28 9.68 1.15 -6.69
N LEU A 29 10.77 1.29 -7.46
CA LEU A 29 10.71 1.77 -8.84
C LEU A 29 9.94 0.81 -9.76
N PHE A 30 10.19 -0.49 -9.62
CA PHE A 30 9.44 -1.51 -10.37
C PHE A 30 7.95 -1.49 -10.04
N ALA A 31 7.58 -1.44 -8.76
CA ALA A 31 6.19 -1.36 -8.31
C ALA A 31 5.53 -0.06 -8.78
N ALA A 32 6.23 1.07 -8.68
CA ALA A 32 5.77 2.36 -9.18
C ALA A 32 5.52 2.32 -10.69
N TRP A 33 6.42 1.71 -11.47
CA TRP A 33 6.24 1.53 -12.91
C TRP A 33 5.05 0.61 -13.22
N TYR A 34 4.99 -0.57 -12.59
CA TYR A 34 3.93 -1.55 -12.81
C TYR A 34 2.54 -0.96 -12.53
N VAL A 35 2.36 -0.31 -11.37
CA VAL A 35 1.10 0.33 -10.98
C VAL A 35 0.87 1.66 -11.71
N GLY A 36 1.95 2.37 -12.06
CA GLY A 36 1.89 3.66 -12.75
C GLY A 36 1.26 3.56 -14.14
N ARG A 37 1.42 2.42 -14.84
CA ARG A 37 0.83 2.21 -16.17
C ARG A 37 -0.69 2.38 -16.18
N PRO A 38 -1.47 1.60 -15.41
CA PRO A 38 -2.91 1.81 -15.33
C PRO A 38 -3.29 3.10 -14.59
N VAL A 39 -2.48 3.54 -13.61
CA VAL A 39 -2.71 4.81 -12.90
C VAL A 39 -2.50 6.03 -13.78
N LEU A 40 -1.80 5.97 -14.91
CA LEU A 40 -1.63 7.12 -15.82
C LEU A 40 -2.41 6.92 -17.12
N ASN A 41 -2.51 5.68 -17.59
CA ASN A 41 -3.35 5.29 -18.71
C ASN A 41 -4.38 4.24 -18.23
N PRO A 42 -5.63 4.64 -17.92
CA PRO A 42 -6.59 3.75 -17.28
C PRO A 42 -6.98 2.51 -18.08
N PHE A 43 -6.75 2.50 -19.40
CA PHE A 43 -7.04 1.33 -20.25
C PHE A 43 -5.87 0.33 -20.31
N HIS A 44 -4.75 0.65 -19.67
CA HIS A 44 -3.63 -0.27 -19.59
C HIS A 44 -3.97 -1.41 -18.63
N TYR A 45 -3.93 -2.66 -19.11
CA TYR A 45 -4.18 -3.83 -18.29
C TYR A 45 -2.95 -4.21 -17.45
N VAL A 46 -3.22 -4.57 -16.19
CA VAL A 46 -2.29 -5.26 -15.29
C VAL A 46 -3.08 -6.24 -14.43
N PHE A 47 -2.45 -7.33 -14.01
CA PHE A 47 -3.08 -8.35 -13.14
C PHE A 47 -3.73 -7.77 -11.87
N LEU A 48 -3.15 -6.71 -11.27
CA LEU A 48 -3.74 -6.06 -10.10
C LEU A 48 -5.16 -5.51 -10.35
N ARG A 49 -5.56 -5.27 -11.61
CA ARG A 49 -6.92 -4.88 -11.98
C ARG A 49 -7.92 -6.00 -11.69
N ASP A 50 -7.55 -7.25 -11.93
CA ASP A 50 -8.43 -8.39 -11.65
C ASP A 50 -8.60 -8.59 -10.15
N VAL A 51 -7.56 -8.29 -9.37
CA VAL A 51 -7.64 -8.27 -7.91
C VAL A 51 -8.58 -7.15 -7.45
N ILE A 52 -8.47 -5.95 -8.02
CA ILE A 52 -9.40 -4.84 -7.74
C ILE A 52 -10.84 -5.25 -8.04
N LEU A 53 -11.08 -5.85 -9.20
CA LEU A 53 -12.39 -6.33 -9.60
C LEU A 53 -12.91 -7.43 -8.65
N ALA A 54 -12.09 -8.41 -8.32
CA ALA A 54 -12.47 -9.46 -7.36
C ALA A 54 -12.82 -8.87 -5.97
N THR A 55 -12.09 -7.84 -5.54
CA THR A 55 -12.42 -7.15 -4.28
C THR A 55 -13.69 -6.31 -4.40
N HIS A 56 -14.01 -5.79 -5.58
CA HIS A 56 -15.27 -5.10 -5.83
C HIS A 56 -16.45 -6.08 -5.65
N GLU A 57 -16.42 -7.21 -6.34
CA GLU A 57 -17.49 -8.21 -6.25
C GLU A 57 -17.64 -8.78 -4.83
N ALA A 58 -16.52 -9.04 -4.16
CA ALA A 58 -16.53 -9.45 -2.77
C ALA A 58 -17.20 -8.40 -1.86
N GLY A 59 -17.03 -7.11 -2.18
CA GLY A 59 -17.70 -6.02 -1.48
C GLY A 59 -19.22 -6.13 -1.54
N HIS A 60 -19.80 -6.39 -2.71
CA HIS A 60 -21.25 -6.61 -2.81
C HIS A 60 -21.72 -7.75 -1.90
N VAL A 61 -21.00 -8.88 -1.88
CA VAL A 61 -21.35 -10.03 -1.03
C VAL A 61 -21.25 -9.69 0.46
N ILE A 62 -20.16 -9.03 0.87
CA ILE A 62 -19.92 -8.64 2.27
C ILE A 62 -20.98 -7.65 2.77
N PHE A 63 -21.40 -6.71 1.91
CA PHE A 63 -22.32 -5.65 2.27
C PHE A 63 -23.80 -5.96 1.95
N MET A 64 -24.08 -7.13 1.35
CA MET A 64 -25.44 -7.62 1.06
C MET A 64 -26.41 -7.54 2.26
N PRO A 65 -26.02 -7.89 3.51
CA PRO A 65 -26.94 -7.85 4.65
C PRO A 65 -27.46 -6.45 5.03
N PHE A 66 -26.86 -5.38 4.50
CA PHE A 66 -27.19 -3.99 4.86
C PHE A 66 -28.15 -3.30 3.87
N GLY A 67 -28.75 -4.06 2.95
CA GLY A 67 -29.71 -3.57 1.97
C GLY A 67 -29.07 -3.11 0.66
N GLU A 68 -29.92 -2.94 -0.37
CA GLU A 68 -29.49 -2.74 -1.77
C GLU A 68 -28.51 -1.57 -1.95
N TYR A 69 -28.81 -0.40 -1.37
CA TYR A 69 -27.95 0.77 -1.53
C TYR A 69 -26.55 0.53 -0.96
N VAL A 70 -26.45 -0.07 0.22
CA VAL A 70 -25.17 -0.35 0.88
C VAL A 70 -24.44 -1.50 0.20
N MET A 71 -25.17 -2.50 -0.30
CA MET A 71 -24.63 -3.59 -1.11
C MET A 71 -23.96 -3.05 -2.37
N VAL A 72 -24.65 -2.21 -3.14
CA VAL A 72 -24.14 -1.61 -4.39
C VAL A 72 -22.94 -0.69 -4.10
N LEU A 73 -23.04 0.18 -3.08
CA LEU A 73 -21.91 0.99 -2.63
C LEU A 73 -20.74 0.13 -2.14
N GLY A 74 -21.07 -1.03 -1.57
CA GLY A 74 -20.17 -2.00 -0.95
C GLY A 74 -19.06 -2.47 -1.87
N GLY A 75 -19.31 -2.56 -3.19
CA GLY A 75 -18.30 -2.96 -4.15
C GLY A 75 -17.12 -2.00 -4.19
N THR A 76 -17.38 -0.74 -4.53
CA THR A 76 -16.32 0.29 -4.55
C THR A 76 -15.77 0.56 -3.13
N LEU A 77 -16.63 0.47 -2.11
CA LEU A 77 -16.20 0.65 -0.72
C LEU A 77 -15.16 -0.38 -0.31
N PHE A 78 -15.39 -1.67 -0.56
CA PHE A 78 -14.45 -2.73 -0.17
C PHE A 78 -13.17 -2.70 -1.01
N GLN A 79 -13.28 -2.40 -2.30
CA GLN A 79 -12.15 -2.12 -3.21
C GLN A 79 -11.17 -1.08 -2.63
N VAL A 80 -11.66 -0.09 -1.89
CA VAL A 80 -10.84 0.95 -1.22
C VAL A 80 -10.44 0.54 0.21
N LEU A 81 -11.36 -0.02 0.98
CA LEU A 81 -11.12 -0.36 2.39
C LEU A 81 -10.07 -1.46 2.56
N LEU A 82 -10.06 -2.47 1.69
CA LEU A 82 -9.13 -3.59 1.83
C LEU A 82 -7.65 -3.16 1.78
N PRO A 83 -7.16 -2.46 0.74
CA PRO A 83 -5.79 -1.95 0.76
C PRO A 83 -5.55 -0.97 1.91
N PHE A 84 -6.55 -0.16 2.28
CA PHE A 84 -6.44 0.75 3.43
C PHE A 84 -6.18 0.01 4.75
N MET A 85 -6.85 -1.11 5.00
CA MET A 85 -6.61 -1.94 6.19
C MET A 85 -5.18 -2.50 6.23
N PHE A 86 -4.63 -2.93 5.08
CA PHE A 86 -3.24 -3.37 5.00
C PHE A 86 -2.25 -2.23 5.26
N ILE A 87 -2.51 -1.03 4.72
CA ILE A 87 -1.70 0.16 4.99
C ILE A 87 -1.70 0.46 6.49
N ALA A 88 -2.87 0.50 7.13
CA ALA A 88 -3.00 0.73 8.56
C ALA A 88 -2.26 -0.34 9.39
N TYR A 89 -2.34 -1.61 8.98
CA TYR A 89 -1.60 -2.70 9.61
C TYR A 89 -0.09 -2.50 9.57
N PHE A 90 0.49 -2.24 8.38
CA PHE A 90 1.94 -2.03 8.25
C PHE A 90 2.41 -0.77 8.94
N TRP A 91 1.63 0.30 8.87
CA TRP A 91 1.90 1.55 9.57
C TRP A 91 1.97 1.35 11.09
N ARG A 92 1.01 0.61 11.66
CA ARG A 92 0.98 0.30 13.10
C ARG A 92 2.16 -0.57 13.53
N ARG A 93 2.71 -1.39 12.62
CA ARG A 93 3.94 -2.16 12.83
C ARG A 93 5.23 -1.37 12.60
N ARG A 94 5.13 -0.07 12.30
CA ARG A 94 6.24 0.82 11.93
C ARG A 94 7.02 0.35 10.69
N ASP A 95 6.35 -0.37 9.80
CA ASP A 95 6.88 -0.72 8.49
C ASP A 95 6.41 0.30 7.46
N GLY A 96 7.07 1.47 7.44
CA GLY A 96 6.73 2.56 6.53
C GLY A 96 6.95 2.20 5.06
N TYR A 97 7.92 1.32 4.77
CA TYR A 97 8.18 0.87 3.41
C TYR A 97 7.05 0.00 2.88
N ALA A 98 6.63 -1.03 3.65
CA ALA A 98 5.50 -1.88 3.25
C ALA A 98 4.20 -1.07 3.13
N ALA A 99 3.95 -0.14 4.06
CA ALA A 99 2.78 0.75 3.99
C ALA A 99 2.78 1.60 2.70
N ALA A 100 3.94 2.12 2.29
CA ALA A 100 4.08 2.90 1.06
C ALA A 100 3.88 2.04 -0.20
N ILE A 101 4.44 0.82 -0.24
CA ILE A 101 4.22 -0.11 -1.36
C ILE A 101 2.74 -0.46 -1.50
N VAL A 102 2.05 -0.80 -0.41
CA VAL A 102 0.62 -1.13 -0.44
C VAL A 102 -0.23 0.09 -0.79
N SER A 103 0.22 1.30 -0.46
CA SER A 103 -0.46 2.54 -0.87
C SER A 103 -0.53 2.71 -2.40
N LEU A 104 0.35 2.06 -3.17
CA LEU A 104 0.21 1.99 -4.63
C LEU A 104 -1.06 1.22 -5.05
N TRP A 105 -1.42 0.16 -4.32
CA TRP A 105 -2.67 -0.56 -4.57
C TRP A 105 -3.88 0.33 -4.28
N LEU A 106 -3.88 1.05 -3.15
CA LEU A 106 -4.94 2.02 -2.84
C LEU A 106 -5.05 3.10 -3.92
N ALA A 107 -3.92 3.64 -4.39
CA ALA A 107 -3.91 4.60 -5.47
C ALA A 107 -4.58 4.03 -6.72
N PHE A 108 -4.22 2.81 -7.13
CA PHE A 108 -4.83 2.19 -8.29
C PHE A 108 -6.33 1.96 -8.09
N ALA A 109 -6.74 1.42 -6.94
CA ALA A 109 -8.14 1.21 -6.59
C ALA A 109 -8.98 2.48 -6.71
N LEU A 110 -8.47 3.63 -6.23
CA LEU A 110 -9.15 4.93 -6.36
C LEU A 110 -9.23 5.41 -7.81
N THR A 111 -8.13 5.30 -8.56
CA THR A 111 -8.10 5.77 -9.94
C THR A 111 -8.94 4.90 -10.87
N ASP A 112 -9.06 3.62 -10.55
CA ASP A 112 -9.93 2.67 -11.22
C ASP A 112 -11.41 2.96 -10.95
N ALA A 113 -11.76 3.15 -9.67
CA ALA A 113 -13.09 3.61 -9.26
C ALA A 113 -13.48 4.93 -9.94
N ALA A 114 -12.53 5.85 -10.14
CA ALA A 114 -12.79 7.09 -10.85
C ALA A 114 -13.23 6.88 -12.31
N VAL A 115 -12.67 5.89 -13.02
CA VAL A 115 -13.11 5.53 -14.37
C VAL A 115 -14.53 4.99 -14.32
N TYR A 116 -14.81 4.11 -13.36
CA TYR A 116 -16.13 3.50 -13.18
C TYR A 116 -17.22 4.53 -12.85
N ILE A 117 -16.92 5.49 -11.95
CA ILE A 117 -17.77 6.65 -11.66
C ILE A 117 -18.02 7.48 -12.93
N GLY A 118 -16.95 7.79 -13.68
CA GLY A 118 -17.03 8.63 -14.86
C GLY A 118 -17.83 8.02 -16.01
N ASP A 119 -18.00 6.69 -16.00
CA ASP A 119 -18.80 5.94 -16.96
C ASP A 119 -20.29 5.82 -16.55
N ALA A 120 -20.70 6.37 -15.40
CA ALA A 120 -22.06 6.19 -14.88
C ALA A 120 -23.19 6.59 -15.84
N ARG A 121 -23.00 7.60 -16.70
CA ARG A 121 -24.00 7.94 -17.73
C ARG A 121 -23.85 7.12 -19.02
N THR A 122 -22.62 6.83 -19.42
CA THR A 122 -22.29 6.21 -20.72
C THR A 122 -22.38 4.69 -20.71
N ARG A 123 -22.08 4.05 -19.57
CA ARG A 123 -22.16 2.60 -19.32
C ARG A 123 -21.47 1.79 -20.42
N GLN A 124 -20.28 2.24 -20.81
CA GLN A 124 -19.46 1.62 -21.84
C GLN A 124 -18.53 0.54 -21.28
N LEU A 125 -18.24 0.57 -19.98
CA LEU A 125 -17.40 -0.43 -19.36
C LEU A 125 -18.11 -1.79 -19.34
N PRO A 126 -17.41 -2.87 -19.75
CA PRO A 126 -17.96 -4.21 -19.66
C PRO A 126 -18.10 -4.61 -18.18
N LEU A 127 -19.30 -5.02 -17.78
CA LEU A 127 -19.58 -5.52 -16.43
C LEU A 127 -19.34 -7.04 -16.35
N LEU A 128 -18.94 -7.51 -15.18
CA LEU A 128 -19.00 -8.94 -14.88
C LEU A 128 -20.48 -9.38 -14.90
N GLY A 129 -20.78 -10.43 -15.66
CA GLY A 129 -22.16 -10.91 -15.85
C GLY A 129 -22.94 -10.21 -16.97
N GLY A 130 -22.44 -9.09 -17.51
CA GLY A 130 -22.92 -8.49 -18.76
C GLY A 130 -24.28 -7.80 -18.71
N ASP A 131 -24.83 -7.49 -17.53
CA ASP A 131 -26.11 -6.78 -17.38
C ASP A 131 -25.91 -5.25 -17.32
N PRO A 132 -26.20 -4.48 -18.40
CA PRO A 132 -26.02 -3.03 -18.43
C PRO A 132 -27.04 -2.26 -17.57
N ALA A 133 -28.07 -2.93 -17.04
CA ALA A 133 -29.02 -2.34 -16.10
C ALA A 133 -28.44 -2.26 -14.67
N GLY A 134 -27.50 -3.14 -14.33
CA GLY A 134 -26.83 -3.25 -13.03
C GLY A 134 -25.54 -2.45 -12.89
N HIS A 135 -25.52 -1.18 -13.34
CA HIS A 135 -24.31 -0.36 -13.26
C HIS A 135 -24.31 0.43 -11.93
N ASP A 136 -23.43 0.06 -11.00
CA ASP A 136 -23.48 0.53 -9.60
C ASP A 136 -23.51 2.05 -9.47
N TRP A 137 -22.59 2.71 -10.15
CA TRP A 137 -22.48 4.17 -10.06
C TRP A 137 -23.63 4.90 -10.75
N THR A 138 -24.29 4.28 -11.74
CA THR A 138 -25.54 4.81 -12.28
C THR A 138 -26.63 4.75 -11.23
N PHE A 139 -26.81 3.60 -10.58
CA PHE A 139 -27.78 3.42 -9.50
C PHE A 139 -27.54 4.43 -8.36
N LEU A 140 -26.31 4.52 -7.85
CA LEU A 140 -25.95 5.39 -6.72
C LEU A 140 -26.15 6.87 -7.05
N LEU A 141 -25.72 7.31 -8.24
CA LEU A 141 -25.84 8.73 -8.61
C LEU A 141 -27.27 9.13 -8.99
N VAL A 142 -28.07 8.23 -9.56
CA VAL A 142 -29.51 8.47 -9.77
C VAL A 142 -30.23 8.62 -8.43
N ARG A 143 -30.01 7.69 -7.49
CA ARG A 143 -30.63 7.72 -6.15
C ARG A 143 -30.28 8.98 -5.36
N THR A 144 -29.10 9.54 -5.57
CA THR A 144 -28.63 10.76 -4.89
C THR A 144 -28.91 12.05 -5.67
N GLY A 145 -29.44 11.97 -6.89
CA GLY A 145 -29.67 13.14 -7.75
C GLY A 145 -28.38 13.77 -8.30
N LEU A 146 -27.28 13.03 -8.31
CA LEU A 146 -25.93 13.50 -8.68
C LEU A 146 -25.44 12.96 -10.03
N LEU A 147 -26.30 12.32 -10.83
CA LEU A 147 -25.90 11.69 -12.10
C LEU A 147 -25.15 12.64 -13.05
N GLU A 148 -25.59 13.90 -13.15
CA GLU A 148 -24.94 14.92 -13.99
C GLU A 148 -23.53 15.32 -13.51
N HIS A 149 -23.20 14.99 -12.26
CA HIS A 149 -21.92 15.29 -11.63
C HIS A 149 -20.92 14.14 -11.69
N ASP A 150 -21.27 13.01 -12.31
CA ASP A 150 -20.41 11.82 -12.49
C ASP A 150 -18.95 12.16 -12.83
N ARG A 151 -18.72 12.96 -13.86
CA ARG A 151 -17.38 13.36 -14.34
C ARG A 151 -16.66 14.28 -13.36
N SER A 152 -17.38 15.10 -12.61
CA SER A 152 -16.78 15.96 -11.58
C SER A 152 -16.34 15.14 -10.38
N ILE A 153 -17.18 14.21 -9.93
CA ILE A 153 -16.87 13.26 -8.85
C ILE A 153 -15.69 12.39 -9.27
N ALA A 154 -15.73 11.82 -10.49
CA ALA A 154 -14.63 11.05 -11.07
C ALA A 154 -13.31 11.83 -11.05
N ARG A 155 -13.30 13.10 -11.48
CA ARG A 155 -12.08 13.93 -11.45
C ARG A 155 -11.54 14.14 -10.04
N VAL A 156 -12.40 14.35 -9.04
CA VAL A 156 -11.97 14.49 -7.64
C VAL A 156 -11.36 13.18 -7.13
N VAL A 157 -12.06 12.05 -7.30
CA VAL A 157 -11.56 10.74 -6.87
C VAL A 157 -10.25 10.39 -7.59
N ARG A 158 -10.16 10.69 -8.88
CA ARG A 158 -8.94 10.53 -9.68
C ARG A 158 -7.79 11.35 -9.13
N GLY A 159 -8.04 12.62 -8.78
CA GLY A 159 -7.05 13.52 -8.18
C GLY A 159 -6.52 12.99 -6.85
N ILE A 160 -7.41 12.47 -5.99
CA ILE A 160 -7.02 11.83 -4.72
C ILE A 160 -6.15 10.60 -5.00
N GLY A 161 -6.55 9.75 -5.94
CA GLY A 161 -5.76 8.57 -6.31
C GLY A 161 -4.37 8.92 -6.84
N LEU A 162 -4.25 9.97 -7.67
CA LEU A 162 -2.96 10.47 -8.15
C LEU A 162 -2.09 11.05 -7.03
N LEU A 163 -2.69 11.75 -6.07
CA LEU A 163 -1.99 12.25 -4.89
C LEU A 163 -1.45 11.08 -4.04
N VAL A 164 -2.30 10.08 -3.77
CA VAL A 164 -1.89 8.86 -3.04
C VAL A 164 -0.76 8.15 -3.79
N TYR A 165 -0.82 8.04 -5.12
CA TYR A 165 0.26 7.46 -5.92
C TYR A 165 1.58 8.22 -5.72
N GLY A 166 1.57 9.55 -5.86
CA GLY A 166 2.76 10.36 -5.67
C GLY A 166 3.37 10.23 -4.26
N CYS A 167 2.52 10.27 -3.23
CA CYS A 167 2.94 10.07 -1.84
C CYS A 167 3.47 8.65 -1.60
N ALA A 168 2.86 7.63 -2.19
CA ALA A 168 3.28 6.24 -2.08
C ALA A 168 4.66 6.01 -2.71
N VAL A 169 4.89 6.54 -3.92
CA VAL A 169 6.20 6.47 -4.59
C VAL A 169 7.26 7.21 -3.77
N GLY A 170 6.99 8.45 -3.35
CA GLY A 170 7.91 9.23 -2.52
C GLY A 170 8.23 8.53 -1.19
N GLY A 171 7.21 8.01 -0.52
CA GLY A 171 7.34 7.26 0.74
C GLY A 171 8.16 5.98 0.57
N ALA A 172 7.91 5.19 -0.47
CA ALA A 172 8.64 3.95 -0.71
C ALA A 172 10.13 4.21 -0.98
N LEU A 173 10.44 5.25 -1.77
CA LEU A 173 11.82 5.68 -2.01
C LEU A 173 12.48 6.20 -0.73
N TYR A 174 11.78 7.01 0.06
CA TYR A 174 12.28 7.55 1.33
C TYR A 174 12.59 6.44 2.35
N PHE A 175 11.62 5.57 2.65
CA PHE A 175 11.82 4.49 3.62
C PHE A 175 12.81 3.43 3.12
N GLY A 176 12.84 3.17 1.80
CA GLY A 176 13.85 2.31 1.19
C GLY A 176 15.25 2.87 1.36
N TRP A 177 15.42 4.19 1.16
CA TRP A 177 16.70 4.88 1.36
C TRP A 177 17.17 4.85 2.82
N LEU A 178 16.25 5.10 3.77
CA LEU A 178 16.57 5.12 5.21
C LEU A 178 17.13 3.80 5.74
N ARG A 179 16.73 2.64 5.19
CA ARG A 179 17.29 1.33 5.62
C ARG A 179 18.80 1.22 5.40
N GLY A 180 19.37 1.97 4.45
CA GLY A 180 20.80 1.97 4.20
C GLY A 180 21.59 3.02 5.00
N VAL A 181 20.92 3.87 5.78
CA VAL A 181 21.58 4.84 6.66
C VAL A 181 21.88 4.12 7.98
N ALA A 182 23.13 3.69 8.16
CA ALA A 182 23.55 3.18 9.47
C ALA A 182 23.29 4.27 10.53
N PRO A 183 22.75 3.93 11.71
CA PRO A 183 22.68 4.90 12.80
C PRO A 183 24.09 5.44 13.01
N ALA A 184 24.24 6.77 13.04
CA ALA A 184 25.51 7.40 13.39
C ALA A 184 26.01 6.71 14.65
N ALA A 185 27.23 6.19 14.63
CA ALA A 185 27.83 5.58 15.81
C ALA A 185 27.72 6.63 16.93
N GLY A 186 26.86 6.37 17.92
CA GLY A 186 26.80 7.20 19.10
C GLY A 186 28.19 7.28 19.71
N PRO A 187 28.55 8.39 20.39
CA PRO A 187 29.84 8.47 21.05
C PRO A 187 30.02 7.21 21.89
N ALA A 188 31.12 6.49 21.67
CA ALA A 188 31.42 5.26 22.37
C ALA A 188 31.35 5.55 23.87
N GLY A 189 30.24 5.15 24.50
CA GLY A 189 30.02 5.29 25.93
C GLY A 189 31.07 4.45 26.63
N GLY A 190 32.08 5.13 27.18
CA GLY A 190 33.16 4.51 27.92
C GLY A 190 32.65 3.73 29.13
N GLY A 191 33.35 2.62 29.41
CA GLY A 191 33.56 2.11 30.76
C GLY A 191 32.35 1.56 31.52
N SER A 192 32.29 0.24 31.64
CA SER A 192 32.33 -0.35 32.98
C SER A 192 33.02 -1.71 32.94
N ALA A 193 34.30 -1.68 33.32
CA ALA A 193 34.93 -2.82 33.96
C ALA A 193 34.20 -3.06 35.30
N GLY A 194 33.97 -4.33 35.65
CA GLY A 194 33.60 -4.70 37.02
C GLY A 194 32.58 -5.81 37.13
N ARG A 195 33.08 -7.05 37.17
CA ARG A 195 32.66 -8.08 38.13
C ARG A 195 33.62 -9.27 38.06
N SER A 196 34.68 -9.17 38.84
CA SER A 196 35.38 -10.32 39.39
C SER A 196 34.73 -10.70 40.73
N GLY A 197 34.67 -12.01 40.99
CA GLY A 197 34.65 -12.57 42.35
C GLY A 197 33.28 -12.86 42.98
N VAL A 198 32.93 -14.14 43.10
CA VAL A 198 33.00 -14.95 44.35
C VAL A 198 32.07 -16.17 44.24
N THR A 199 32.61 -17.28 44.73
CA THR A 199 32.25 -18.70 44.66
C THR A 199 31.26 -19.20 45.72
N ALA A 200 30.70 -20.41 45.49
CA ALA A 200 30.15 -21.39 46.46
C ALA A 200 28.79 -21.01 47.12
N SER A 201 27.84 -21.87 47.49
CA SER A 201 27.57 -23.33 47.58
C SER A 201 26.06 -23.42 47.98
N ARG A 202 25.20 -24.40 47.68
CA ARG A 202 25.02 -25.72 48.34
C ARG A 202 23.49 -26.08 48.26
N TRP A 203 23.14 -27.21 47.65
CA TRP A 203 22.04 -28.20 47.87
C TRP A 203 20.60 -27.85 48.33
N SER A 204 19.61 -28.33 47.54
CA SER A 204 18.44 -29.21 47.85
C SER A 204 17.44 -29.04 46.70
N GLU A 205 16.99 -30.03 45.91
CA GLU A 205 16.60 -31.42 46.14
C GLU A 205 17.00 -32.33 44.96
#